data_AF-A0A223SBN8-F1
#
_entry.id   AF-A0A223SBN8-F1
#
_cell.length_a   1.000
_cell.length_b   1.000
_cell.length_c   1.000
_cell.angle_alpha   90.00
_cell.angle_beta   90.00
_cell.angle_gamma   90.00
#
_symmetry.space_group_name_H-M   'P 1'
#
loop_
_entity.id
_entity.type
_entity.pdbx_description
1 polymer ?
#
loop_
_entity_poly.entity_id
_entity_poly.type
_entity_poly.pdbx_seq_one_letter_code
_entity_poly.pdbx_strand_id
1 'polypeptide(L)'
;MTERERDDHERGPEESGGVYIAGSMIGGAAATGADSEAEDSSRKEGGPTAADLPAPSSRLSSAPPGQTVVGGHFAGGAVATGARSKAADRSVRIDTAHREFAESLACVRRELAKRERTFEVEAVDRELAEAEQQIESTGTVGRSLLDRLVSLFSGGSTILQSVTDSAVALEALKNIASTTQLAAGELEPDE
;
A
#
# COMPACT_ATOMS: atom_id res chain seq x y z
N MET A 1 42.80 39.65 29.50
CA MET A 1 43.16 38.32 28.97
C MET A 1 42.08 37.38 29.46
N THR A 2 41.13 37.04 28.58
CA THR A 2 39.94 36.27 28.90
C THR A 2 40.20 34.79 28.64
N GLU A 3 40.21 33.99 29.70
CA GLU A 3 40.14 32.54 29.66
C GLU A 3 38.74 32.14 29.16
N ARG A 4 38.66 31.80 27.88
CA ARG A 4 37.54 31.10 27.25
C ARG A 4 38.12 29.86 26.57
N GLU A 5 38.52 28.91 27.37
CA GLU A 5 38.79 27.55 26.92
C GLU A 5 38.14 26.61 27.93
N ARG A 6 37.49 25.57 27.40
CA ARG A 6 36.94 24.39 28.07
C ARG A 6 35.49 24.53 28.54
N ASP A 7 34.59 24.31 27.58
CA ASP A 7 33.28 23.68 27.82
C ASP A 7 33.03 22.62 26.72
N ASP A 8 34.07 21.83 26.41
CA ASP A 8 33.98 20.61 25.58
C ASP A 8 34.08 19.38 26.51
N HIS A 9 33.16 19.29 27.47
CA HIS A 9 32.99 18.08 28.26
C HIS A 9 31.61 17.47 28.04
N GLU A 10 31.65 16.22 27.58
CA GLU A 10 30.64 15.18 27.83
C GLU A 10 29.36 15.24 27.00
N ARG A 11 29.48 15.22 25.67
CA ARG A 11 28.59 14.30 24.92
C ARG A 11 29.16 12.91 25.09
N GLY A 12 28.63 12.14 26.04
CA GLY A 12 28.77 10.69 26.02
C GLY A 12 28.38 10.15 24.63
N PRO A 13 28.82 8.94 24.24
CA PRO A 13 28.41 8.37 22.96
C PRO A 13 26.88 8.44 22.91
N GLU A 14 26.33 9.26 22.00
CA GLU A 14 24.90 9.21 21.71
C GLU A 14 24.65 7.75 21.35
N GLU A 15 23.96 7.00 22.21
CA GLU A 15 23.63 5.60 21.98
C GLU A 15 22.84 5.56 20.68
N SER A 16 23.55 5.32 19.58
CA SER A 16 23.00 5.25 18.25
C SER A 16 22.19 3.97 18.20
N GLY A 17 20.91 4.08 18.56
CA GLY A 17 19.98 2.99 18.55
C GLY A 17 19.89 2.40 17.16
N GLY A 18 20.24 1.13 16.99
CA GLY A 18 20.17 0.42 15.71
C GLY A 18 18.80 -0.21 15.47
N VAL A 19 18.53 -0.58 14.22
CA VAL A 19 17.40 -1.45 13.85
C VAL A 19 17.97 -2.80 13.47
N TYR A 20 17.43 -3.87 14.07
CA TYR A 20 17.76 -5.24 13.71
C TYR A 20 16.50 -5.96 13.21
N ILE A 21 16.59 -6.59 12.05
CA ILE A 21 15.51 -7.37 11.44
C ILE A 21 15.98 -8.81 11.36
N ALA A 22 15.31 -9.71 12.09
CA ALA A 22 15.68 -11.13 12.16
C ALA A 22 15.35 -11.92 10.88
N GLY A 23 14.45 -11.39 10.05
CA GLY A 23 14.06 -11.92 8.75
C GLY A 23 14.43 -10.97 7.60
N SER A 24 13.52 -10.87 6.63
CA SER A 24 13.71 -10.08 5.41
C SER A 24 13.00 -8.73 5.52
N MET A 25 13.58 -7.68 4.91
CA MET A 25 12.92 -6.39 4.71
C MET A 25 12.38 -6.31 3.28
N ILE A 26 11.07 -6.20 3.13
CA ILE A 26 10.36 -6.07 1.84
C ILE A 26 9.67 -4.72 1.81
N GLY A 27 10.53 -3.72 1.69
CA GLY A 27 10.24 -2.29 1.70
C GLY A 27 9.82 -1.71 3.04
N GLY A 28 9.38 -0.45 3.02
CA GLY A 28 9.26 0.43 4.17
C GLY A 28 10.52 1.26 4.41
N ALA A 29 10.50 2.10 5.43
CA ALA A 29 11.58 3.04 5.74
C ALA A 29 12.20 2.75 7.11
N ALA A 30 13.53 2.77 7.21
CA ALA A 30 14.24 2.62 8.47
C ALA A 30 15.29 3.73 8.62
N ALA A 31 15.18 4.51 9.69
CA ALA A 31 16.11 5.58 10.03
C ALA A 31 16.72 5.34 11.42
N THR A 32 18.06 5.34 11.50
CA THR A 32 18.80 5.12 12.75
C THR A 32 19.79 6.26 12.98
N GLY A 33 19.89 6.76 14.20
CA GLY A 33 20.78 7.85 14.58
C GLY A 33 20.04 9.17 14.82
N ALA A 34 20.75 10.13 15.41
CA ALA A 34 20.19 11.46 15.65
C ALA A 34 19.94 12.18 14.33
N ASP A 35 18.77 12.81 14.19
CA ASP A 35 18.38 13.61 13.03
C ASP A 35 18.34 12.84 11.68
N SER A 36 18.29 11.51 11.73
CA SER A 36 18.20 10.68 10.52
C SER A 36 16.80 10.71 9.92
N GLU A 37 16.71 10.74 8.59
CA GLU A 37 15.44 10.69 7.86
C GLU A 37 15.47 9.58 6.80
N ALA A 38 14.40 8.80 6.71
CA ALA A 38 14.20 7.79 5.67
C ALA A 38 12.75 7.83 5.16
N GLU A 39 12.57 7.69 3.84
CA GLU A 39 11.25 7.61 3.22
C GLU A 39 11.21 6.50 2.18
N ASP A 40 10.17 5.66 2.23
CA ASP A 40 9.82 4.74 1.15
C ASP A 40 8.57 5.26 0.45
N SER A 41 8.72 5.76 -0.77
CA SER A 41 7.62 6.18 -1.65
C SER A 41 7.47 5.26 -2.86
N SER A 42 7.92 4.00 -2.73
CA SER A 42 7.91 3.05 -3.85
C SER A 42 6.51 2.54 -4.18
N ARG A 43 6.31 2.22 -5.46
CA ARG A 43 5.13 1.49 -5.94
C ARG A 43 5.51 0.02 -6.11
N LYS A 44 4.78 -0.87 -5.45
CA LYS A 44 5.00 -2.31 -5.49
C LYS A 44 3.80 -2.98 -6.15
N GLU A 45 4.04 -3.60 -7.29
CA GLU A 45 3.05 -4.37 -8.04
C GLU A 45 3.30 -5.85 -7.82
N GLY A 46 2.42 -6.49 -7.03
CA GLY A 46 2.69 -7.82 -6.53
C GLY A 46 3.99 -7.92 -5.71
N GLY A 47 4.36 -9.15 -5.36
CA GLY A 47 5.54 -9.47 -4.56
C GLY A 47 5.18 -10.28 -3.31
N PRO A 48 6.16 -10.97 -2.72
CA PRO A 48 5.93 -11.77 -1.53
C PRO A 48 5.39 -10.88 -0.41
N THR A 49 4.21 -11.24 0.08
CA THR A 49 3.64 -10.73 1.32
C THR A 49 4.44 -11.26 2.50
N ALA A 50 4.21 -10.71 3.70
CA ALA A 50 4.81 -11.27 4.91
C ALA A 50 4.48 -12.77 5.08
N ALA A 51 3.35 -13.24 4.55
CA ALA A 51 2.93 -14.65 4.58
C ALA A 51 3.70 -15.54 3.61
N ASP A 52 4.26 -14.98 2.53
CA ASP A 52 5.01 -15.73 1.51
C ASP A 52 6.48 -15.97 1.90
N LEU A 53 6.91 -15.42 3.04
CA LEU A 53 8.30 -15.47 3.46
C LEU A 53 8.57 -16.68 4.36
N PRO A 54 9.73 -17.33 4.19
CA PRO A 54 10.11 -18.46 5.04
C PRO A 54 10.24 -18.00 6.48
N ALA A 55 9.77 -18.82 7.42
CA ALA A 55 9.81 -18.49 8.84
C ALA A 55 11.20 -17.96 9.27
N PRO A 56 11.26 -16.88 10.06
CA PRO A 56 12.51 -16.27 10.47
C PRO A 56 13.40 -17.30 11.18
N SER A 57 14.65 -17.40 10.72
CA SER A 57 15.60 -18.43 11.16
C SER A 57 16.19 -18.20 12.54
N SER A 58 15.91 -17.05 13.17
CA SER A 58 16.48 -16.68 14.47
C SER A 58 15.45 -16.03 15.40
N ARG A 59 15.45 -16.48 16.66
CA ARG A 59 14.86 -15.76 17.79
C ARG A 59 16.00 -15.05 18.50
N LEU A 60 16.01 -13.72 18.57
CA LEU A 60 16.94 -13.05 19.46
C LEU A 60 16.57 -13.35 20.90
N SER A 61 17.55 -13.73 21.70
CA SER A 61 17.42 -13.92 23.15
C SER A 61 17.54 -12.60 23.91
N SER A 62 18.17 -11.56 23.33
CA SER A 62 18.25 -10.21 23.90
C SER A 62 18.71 -9.18 22.86
N ALA A 63 18.19 -7.95 22.94
CA ALA A 63 18.67 -6.79 22.20
C ALA A 63 19.46 -5.85 23.14
N PRO A 64 20.59 -5.25 22.71
CA PRO A 64 21.23 -4.18 23.48
C PRO A 64 20.29 -2.98 23.72
N PRO A 65 20.48 -2.21 24.81
CA PRO A 65 19.75 -0.97 25.05
C PRO A 65 19.79 -0.03 23.83
N GLY A 66 18.67 0.63 23.55
CA GLY A 66 18.54 1.53 22.40
C GLY A 66 18.29 0.84 21.05
N GLN A 67 18.35 -0.49 20.95
CA GLN A 67 18.07 -1.20 19.69
C GLN A 67 16.57 -1.50 19.52
N THR A 68 16.04 -1.25 18.31
CA THR A 68 14.72 -1.74 17.90
C THR A 68 14.88 -3.07 17.17
N VAL A 69 14.12 -4.08 17.58
CA VAL A 69 14.19 -5.43 17.01
C VAL A 69 12.87 -5.83 16.38
N VAL A 70 12.93 -6.27 15.13
CA VAL A 70 11.83 -6.90 14.40
C VAL A 70 12.10 -8.41 14.38
N GLY A 71 11.37 -9.17 15.21
CA GLY A 71 11.47 -10.62 15.36
C GLY A 71 10.83 -11.41 14.21
N GLY A 72 11.01 -10.96 12.98
CA GLY A 72 10.36 -11.52 11.79
C GLY A 72 10.70 -10.75 10.52
N HIS A 73 9.80 -10.79 9.55
CA HIS A 73 9.92 -10.02 8.33
C HIS A 73 9.34 -8.61 8.52
N PHE A 74 9.96 -7.64 7.86
CA PHE A 74 9.47 -6.27 7.80
C PHE A 74 8.89 -6.03 6.41
N ALA A 75 7.57 -6.14 6.26
CA ALA A 75 6.87 -6.00 4.99
C ALA A 75 6.15 -4.64 4.93
N GLY A 76 6.93 -3.55 4.82
CA GLY A 76 6.43 -2.18 4.91
C GLY A 76 6.30 -1.69 6.35
N GLY A 77 5.95 -0.41 6.50
CA GLY A 77 5.99 0.36 7.73
C GLY A 77 7.22 1.25 7.81
N ALA A 78 7.24 2.08 8.84
CA ALA A 78 8.32 3.01 9.11
C ALA A 78 8.87 2.82 10.53
N VAL A 79 10.19 2.74 10.67
CA VAL A 79 10.87 2.63 11.96
C VAL A 79 11.94 3.71 12.06
N ALA A 80 11.87 4.51 13.13
CA ALA A 80 12.85 5.54 13.43
C ALA A 80 13.41 5.34 14.83
N THR A 81 14.74 5.26 14.95
CA THR A 81 15.45 5.18 16.22
C THR A 81 16.49 6.30 16.31
N GLY A 82 16.58 6.93 17.48
CA GLY A 82 17.46 8.08 17.71
C GLY A 82 16.71 9.40 17.88
N ALA A 83 17.36 10.38 18.51
CA ALA A 83 16.74 11.67 18.80
C ALA A 83 16.37 12.39 17.49
N ARG A 84 15.12 12.85 17.36
CA ARG A 84 14.60 13.56 16.18
C ARG A 84 14.67 12.77 14.86
N SER A 85 14.92 11.46 14.93
CA SER A 85 14.88 10.56 13.76
C SER A 85 13.46 10.45 13.21
N LYS A 86 13.32 10.36 11.88
CA LYS A 86 12.03 10.21 11.18
C LYS A 86 12.10 9.11 10.14
N ALA A 87 11.05 8.33 10.06
CA ALA A 87 10.85 7.39 8.97
C ALA A 87 9.41 7.52 8.47
N ALA A 88 9.21 7.47 7.16
CA ALA A 88 7.89 7.47 6.53
C ALA A 88 7.79 6.36 5.49
N ASP A 89 6.77 5.52 5.60
CA ASP A 89 6.40 4.59 4.53
C ASP A 89 5.14 5.13 3.88
N ARG A 90 5.31 5.58 2.65
CA ARG A 90 4.27 6.02 1.71
C ARG A 90 4.19 5.06 0.52
N SER A 91 4.70 3.84 0.66
CA SER A 91 4.66 2.88 -0.43
C SER A 91 3.23 2.44 -0.71
N VAL A 92 2.93 2.27 -2.00
CA VAL A 92 1.63 1.80 -2.47
C VAL A 92 1.80 0.36 -2.93
N ARG A 93 0.96 -0.53 -2.41
CA ARG A 93 0.91 -1.94 -2.80
C ARG A 93 -0.37 -2.20 -3.57
N ILE A 94 -0.23 -2.63 -4.82
CA ILE A 94 -1.34 -3.07 -5.65
C ILE A 94 -1.31 -4.60 -5.67
N ASP A 95 -2.37 -5.23 -5.17
CA ASP A 95 -2.53 -6.68 -5.28
C ASP A 95 -2.90 -7.10 -6.71
N THR A 96 -2.75 -8.39 -7.00
CA THR A 96 -2.99 -8.94 -8.34
C THR A 96 -4.42 -8.68 -8.82
N ALA A 97 -5.42 -8.79 -7.94
CA ALA A 97 -6.83 -8.64 -8.31
C ALA A 97 -7.15 -7.19 -8.69
N HIS A 98 -6.66 -6.21 -7.92
CA HIS A 98 -6.82 -4.80 -8.22
C HIS A 98 -6.07 -4.38 -9.48
N ARG A 99 -4.90 -4.98 -9.77
CA ARG A 99 -4.20 -4.76 -11.03
C ARG A 99 -4.99 -5.29 -12.23
N GLU A 100 -5.46 -6.54 -12.17
CA GLU A 100 -6.27 -7.14 -13.24
C GLU A 100 -7.56 -6.35 -13.47
N PHE A 101 -8.16 -5.83 -12.40
CA PHE A 101 -9.30 -4.93 -12.50
C PHE A 101 -8.94 -3.60 -13.18
N ALA A 102 -7.85 -2.95 -12.81
CA ALA A 102 -7.38 -1.73 -13.46
C ALA A 102 -7.11 -1.92 -14.96
N GLU A 103 -6.50 -3.05 -15.34
CA GLU A 103 -6.27 -3.42 -16.74
C GLU A 103 -7.60 -3.58 -17.50
N SER A 104 -8.58 -4.23 -16.86
CA SER A 104 -9.92 -4.41 -17.42
C SER A 104 -10.67 -3.09 -17.59
N LEU A 105 -10.58 -2.18 -16.61
CA LEU A 105 -11.14 -0.83 -16.72
C LEU A 105 -10.51 -0.07 -17.90
N ALA A 106 -9.18 -0.16 -18.05
CA ALA A 106 -8.49 0.53 -19.14
C ALA A 106 -8.90 -0.01 -20.53
N CYS A 107 -9.17 -1.32 -20.64
CA CYS A 107 -9.76 -1.91 -21.84
C CYS A 107 -11.14 -1.31 -22.15
N VAL A 108 -12.04 -1.28 -21.16
CA VAL A 108 -13.40 -0.72 -21.33
C VAL A 108 -13.32 0.75 -21.76
N ARG A 109 -12.46 1.56 -21.13
CA ARG A 109 -12.28 2.97 -21.48
C ARG A 109 -11.75 3.17 -22.91
N ARG A 110 -10.81 2.31 -23.36
CA ARG A 110 -10.33 2.34 -24.75
C ARG A 110 -11.45 2.06 -25.75
N GLU A 111 -12.39 1.17 -25.42
CA GLU A 111 -13.56 0.92 -26.27
C GLU A 111 -14.57 2.08 -26.23
N LEU A 112 -14.80 2.69 -25.06
CA LEU A 112 -15.65 3.88 -24.94
C LEU A 112 -15.09 5.06 -25.75
N ALA A 113 -13.77 5.25 -25.78
CA ALA A 113 -13.12 6.32 -26.53
C ALA A 113 -13.34 6.23 -28.06
N LYS A 114 -13.73 5.06 -28.58
CA LYS A 114 -14.07 4.87 -30.01
C LYS A 114 -15.52 5.26 -30.34
N ARG A 115 -16.34 5.52 -29.32
CA ARG A 115 -17.76 5.85 -29.49
C ARG A 115 -17.98 7.34 -29.66
N GLU A 116 -19.17 7.68 -30.14
CA GLU A 116 -19.62 9.07 -30.13
C GLU A 116 -19.66 9.58 -28.68
N ARG A 117 -19.12 10.78 -28.47
CA ARG A 117 -19.12 11.43 -27.16
C ARG A 117 -20.52 11.92 -26.84
N THR A 118 -21.22 11.15 -26.02
CA THR A 118 -22.48 11.55 -25.40
C THR A 118 -22.25 11.81 -23.92
N PHE A 119 -23.17 12.54 -23.29
CA PHE A 119 -23.14 12.78 -21.84
C PHE A 119 -23.05 11.47 -21.05
N GLU A 120 -23.71 10.42 -21.52
CA GLU A 120 -23.72 9.09 -20.89
C GLU A 120 -22.37 8.39 -21.02
N VAL A 121 -21.72 8.45 -22.19
CA VAL A 121 -20.36 7.91 -22.39
C VAL A 121 -19.35 8.64 -21.50
N GLU A 122 -19.44 9.96 -21.41
CA GLU A 122 -18.55 10.77 -20.56
C GLU A 122 -18.78 10.53 -19.07
N ALA A 123 -20.02 10.31 -18.64
CA ALA A 123 -20.33 9.96 -17.25
C ALA A 123 -19.73 8.58 -16.88
N VAL A 124 -19.88 7.59 -17.75
CA VAL A 124 -19.28 6.26 -17.56
C VAL A 124 -17.76 6.37 -17.54
N ASP A 125 -17.14 7.04 -18.52
CA ASP A 125 -15.67 7.19 -18.56
C ASP A 125 -15.12 7.84 -17.29
N ARG A 126 -15.84 8.82 -16.72
CA ARG A 126 -15.44 9.49 -15.49
C ARG A 126 -15.40 8.55 -14.28
N GLU A 127 -16.44 7.73 -14.09
CA GLU A 127 -16.47 6.77 -12.98
C GLU A 127 -15.38 5.70 -13.12
N LEU A 128 -15.11 5.23 -14.35
CA LEU A 128 -14.02 4.28 -14.62
C LEU A 128 -12.65 4.94 -14.36
N ALA A 129 -12.48 6.20 -14.76
CA ALA A 129 -11.26 6.97 -14.53
C ALA A 129 -11.00 7.22 -13.04
N GLU A 130 -12.04 7.51 -12.26
CA GLU A 130 -11.94 7.66 -10.80
C GLU A 130 -11.45 6.37 -10.15
N ALA A 131 -11.96 5.22 -10.61
CA ALA A 131 -11.55 3.92 -10.10
C ALA A 131 -10.10 3.56 -10.44
N GLU A 132 -9.68 3.79 -11.69
CA GLU A 132 -8.28 3.62 -12.10
C GLU A 132 -7.34 4.52 -11.30
N GLN A 133 -7.72 5.79 -11.10
CA GLN A 133 -6.92 6.73 -10.32
C GLN A 133 -6.83 6.31 -8.84
N GLN A 134 -7.91 5.76 -8.28
CA GLN A 134 -7.89 5.27 -6.91
C GLN A 134 -6.96 4.06 -6.77
N ILE A 135 -7.03 3.08 -7.68
CA ILE A 135 -6.12 1.93 -7.67
C ILE A 135 -4.67 2.38 -7.84
N GLU A 136 -4.42 3.33 -8.73
CA GLU A 136 -3.08 3.86 -8.96
C GLU A 136 -2.51 4.58 -7.74
N SER A 137 -3.33 5.34 -7.01
CA SER A 137 -2.88 6.15 -5.88
C SER A 137 -2.86 5.40 -4.54
N THR A 138 -3.78 4.46 -4.31
CA THR A 138 -3.94 3.78 -3.01
C THR A 138 -3.81 2.27 -3.10
N GLY A 139 -3.65 1.71 -4.29
CA GLY A 139 -3.56 0.27 -4.50
C GLY A 139 -4.88 -0.48 -4.41
N THR A 140 -5.97 0.22 -4.10
CA THR A 140 -7.27 -0.36 -3.74
C THR A 140 -8.41 0.52 -4.25
N VAL A 141 -9.62 -0.04 -4.34
CA VAL A 141 -10.85 0.74 -4.62
C VAL A 141 -11.70 0.84 -3.36
N GLY A 142 -12.22 2.04 -3.09
CA GLY A 142 -13.11 2.25 -1.94
C GLY A 142 -14.46 1.56 -2.13
N ARG A 143 -15.05 1.06 -1.04
CA ARG A 143 -16.34 0.35 -1.08
C ARG A 143 -17.46 1.14 -1.77
N SER A 144 -17.55 2.45 -1.52
CA SER A 144 -18.55 3.31 -2.15
C SER A 144 -18.38 3.40 -3.67
N LEU A 145 -17.14 3.36 -4.17
CA LEU A 145 -16.87 3.37 -5.60
C LEU A 145 -17.10 1.98 -6.22
N LEU A 146 -16.73 0.91 -5.52
CA LEU A 146 -17.09 -0.46 -5.90
C LEU A 146 -18.61 -0.63 -6.05
N ASP A 147 -19.40 -0.19 -5.08
CA ASP A 147 -20.87 -0.29 -5.13
C ASP A 147 -21.46 0.49 -6.32
N ARG A 148 -20.91 1.68 -6.62
CA ARG A 148 -21.29 2.47 -7.81
C ARG A 148 -20.96 1.73 -9.09
N LEU A 149 -19.76 1.16 -9.21
CA LEU A 149 -19.34 0.39 -10.40
C LEU A 149 -20.19 -0.87 -10.56
N VAL A 150 -20.50 -1.59 -9.48
CA VAL A 150 -21.38 -2.78 -9.55
C VAL A 150 -22.76 -2.37 -10.05
N SER A 151 -23.30 -1.25 -9.55
CA SER A 151 -24.56 -0.69 -10.04
C SER A 151 -24.47 -0.26 -11.50
N LEU A 152 -23.34 0.29 -11.95
CA LEU A 152 -23.13 0.74 -13.33
C LEU A 152 -23.10 -0.45 -14.31
N PHE A 153 -22.35 -1.50 -13.97
CA PHE A 153 -22.21 -2.70 -14.79
C PHE A 153 -23.44 -3.63 -14.70
N SER A 154 -24.10 -3.73 -13.54
CA SER A 154 -25.25 -4.62 -13.33
C SER A 154 -26.60 -3.94 -13.62
N GLY A 155 -26.69 -2.63 -13.45
CA GLY A 155 -27.92 -1.83 -13.54
C GLY A 155 -28.34 -1.42 -14.94
N GLY A 156 -27.67 -1.92 -15.99
CA GLY A 156 -28.18 -1.81 -17.37
C GLY A 156 -27.68 -0.62 -18.17
N SER A 157 -26.43 -0.18 -17.99
CA SER A 157 -25.79 0.68 -18.99
C SER A 157 -25.70 -0.07 -20.33
N THR A 158 -26.59 0.26 -21.27
CA THR A 158 -26.60 -0.29 -22.64
C THR A 158 -25.29 0.00 -23.37
N ILE A 159 -24.62 1.08 -22.99
CA ILE A 159 -23.28 1.44 -23.44
C ILE A 159 -22.28 0.37 -23.01
N LEU A 160 -22.27 -0.01 -21.73
CA LEU A 160 -21.36 -1.05 -21.23
C LEU A 160 -21.73 -2.44 -21.77
N GLN A 161 -23.01 -2.76 -21.93
CA GLN A 161 -23.44 -4.05 -22.52
C GLN A 161 -22.96 -4.25 -23.96
N SER A 162 -22.72 -3.16 -24.69
CA SER A 162 -22.22 -3.22 -26.07
C SER A 162 -20.70 -3.10 -26.16
N VAL A 163 -20.00 -2.98 -25.03
CA VAL A 163 -18.53 -3.02 -24.96
C VAL A 163 -18.09 -4.45 -24.64
N THR A 164 -17.28 -5.03 -25.52
CA THR A 164 -16.85 -6.44 -25.48
C THR A 164 -16.20 -6.83 -24.15
N ASP A 165 -15.40 -5.94 -23.56
CA ASP A 165 -14.61 -6.22 -22.36
C ASP A 165 -15.34 -5.93 -21.05
N SER A 166 -16.58 -5.43 -21.11
CA SER A 166 -17.35 -5.10 -19.90
C SER A 166 -17.67 -6.32 -19.04
N ALA A 167 -17.81 -7.50 -19.64
CA ALA A 167 -18.06 -8.74 -18.89
C ALA A 167 -16.84 -9.14 -18.05
N VAL A 168 -15.63 -8.98 -18.61
CA VAL A 168 -14.36 -9.26 -17.93
C VAL A 168 -14.16 -8.30 -16.77
N ALA A 169 -14.40 -7.00 -16.98
CA ALA A 169 -14.33 -6.00 -15.92
C ALA A 169 -15.33 -6.26 -14.78
N LEU A 170 -16.55 -6.72 -15.10
CA LEU A 170 -17.56 -7.08 -14.10
C LEU A 170 -17.17 -8.34 -13.31
N GLU A 171 -16.54 -9.33 -13.94
CA GLU A 171 -16.05 -10.52 -13.26
C GLU A 171 -14.92 -10.17 -12.29
N ALA A 172 -13.93 -9.39 -12.73
CA ALA A 172 -12.85 -8.89 -11.88
C ALA A 172 -13.39 -8.06 -10.69
N LEU A 173 -14.39 -7.20 -10.94
CA LEU A 173 -15.07 -6.42 -9.91
C LEU A 173 -15.75 -7.29 -8.85
N LYS A 174 -16.43 -8.37 -9.25
CA LYS A 174 -17.08 -9.31 -8.33
C LYS A 174 -16.07 -10.08 -7.48
N ASN A 175 -14.91 -10.42 -8.05
CA ASN A 175 -13.83 -11.08 -7.32
C ASN A 175 -13.26 -10.17 -6.21
N ILE A 176 -13.09 -8.87 -6.49
CA ILE A 176 -12.65 -7.88 -5.48
C ILE A 176 -13.71 -7.71 -4.38
N ALA A 177 -14.98 -7.57 -4.76
CA ALA A 177 -16.08 -7.40 -3.80
C ALA A 177 -16.21 -8.60 -2.85
N SER A 178 -16.08 -9.83 -3.37
CA SER A 178 -16.14 -11.07 -2.59
C SER A 178 -14.96 -11.19 -1.61
N THR A 179 -13.76 -10.81 -2.05
CA THR A 179 -12.54 -10.80 -1.21
C THR A 179 -12.66 -9.78 -0.08
N THR A 180 -13.24 -8.62 -0.36
CA THR A 180 -13.48 -7.57 0.64
C THR A 180 -14.51 -8.00 1.69
N GLN A 181 -15.53 -8.77 1.30
CA GLN A 181 -16.51 -9.33 2.25
C GLN A 181 -15.92 -10.41 3.15
N LEU A 182 -15.03 -11.26 2.63
CA LEU A 182 -14.33 -12.26 3.45
C LEU A 182 -13.44 -11.60 4.51
N ALA A 183 -12.67 -10.58 4.14
CA ALA A 183 -11.83 -9.83 5.08
C ALA A 183 -12.62 -9.07 6.15
N ALA A 184 -13.86 -8.67 5.86
CA ALA A 184 -14.75 -8.03 6.83
C ALA A 184 -15.46 -9.02 7.78
N GLY A 185 -15.55 -10.31 7.40
CA GLY A 185 -16.21 -11.36 8.18
C GLY A 185 -15.31 -12.06 9.20
N GLU A 186 -13.98 -11.92 9.09
CA GLU A 186 -13.00 -12.53 10.03
C GLU A 186 -12.80 -11.73 11.34
N LEU A 187 -13.59 -10.68 11.59
CA LEU A 187 -13.55 -9.87 12.82
C LEU A 187 -14.77 -10.10 13.73
N GLU A 188 -15.32 -11.32 13.77
CA GLU A 188 -16.20 -11.73 14.86
C GLU A 188 -15.34 -12.38 15.96
N PRO A 189 -15.13 -11.74 17.12
CA PRO A 189 -14.54 -12.41 18.26
C PRO A 189 -15.55 -13.43 18.79
N ASP A 190 -15.13 -14.70 18.88
CA ASP A 190 -15.81 -15.69 19.72
C ASP A 190 -15.94 -15.12 21.15
N GLU A 191 -17.19 -14.88 21.58
CA GLU A 191 -17.53 -14.56 22.98
C GLU A 191 -17.49 -15.80 23.89
#